data_AF-A0A6L9ILW9-F1
#
_entry.id   AF-A0A6L9ILW9-F1
#
_cell.length_a   1.000
_cell.length_b   1.000
_cell.length_c   1.000
_cell.angle_alpha   90.00
_cell.angle_beta   90.00
_cell.angle_gamma   90.00
#
_symmetry.space_group_name_H-M   'P 1'
#
loop_
_entity.id
_entity.type
_entity.pdbx_description
1 polymer ?
#
loop_
_entity_poly.entity_id
_entity_poly.type
_entity_poly.pdbx_seq_one_letter_code
_entity_poly.pdbx_strand_id
1 'polypeptide(L)'
;MGNENSTKRVVVAMSGGVDSSVAAALLVERGYEVIGMMMRLWAEESADGCTSNRCCTPEQMNDARRIADKLGIPFYVLDTKAVFRKTVVQYFIDQHRQGVTPNPCMECNRHIRFEYLLNNALALD
;
A
#
# COMPACT_ATOMS: atom_id res chain seq x y z
N MET A 1 -13.04 21.24 -24.55
CA MET A 1 -13.22 21.48 -23.11
C MET A 1 -12.17 20.67 -22.38
N GLY A 2 -11.12 21.32 -21.87
CA GLY A 2 -10.06 20.63 -21.13
C GLY A 2 -10.61 20.14 -19.80
N ASN A 3 -10.41 18.86 -19.49
CA ASN A 3 -10.85 18.26 -18.25
C ASN A 3 -9.97 18.82 -17.11
N GLU A 4 -10.51 19.68 -16.23
CA GLU A 4 -9.75 20.32 -15.13
C GLU A 4 -9.00 19.29 -14.25
N ASN A 5 -9.48 18.04 -14.21
CA ASN A 5 -8.88 16.94 -13.45
C ASN A 5 -7.53 16.44 -13.98
N SER A 6 -7.21 16.71 -15.26
CA SER A 6 -5.92 16.28 -15.87
C SER A 6 -4.71 16.94 -15.20
N THR A 7 -4.92 17.98 -14.39
CA THR A 7 -3.86 18.70 -13.67
C THR A 7 -3.59 18.16 -12.27
N LYS A 8 -4.44 17.24 -11.75
CA LYS A 8 -4.33 16.74 -10.38
C LYS A 8 -3.83 15.29 -10.38
N ARG A 9 -2.63 15.12 -9.81
CA ARG A 9 -2.02 13.81 -9.56
C ARG A 9 -2.65 13.15 -8.34
N VAL A 10 -2.98 11.86 -8.47
CA VAL A 10 -3.54 11.03 -7.39
C VAL A 10 -2.75 9.74 -7.26
N VAL A 11 -2.17 9.52 -6.08
CA VAL A 11 -1.52 8.26 -5.74
C VAL A 11 -2.53 7.34 -5.05
N VAL A 12 -2.73 6.15 -5.59
CA VAL A 12 -3.63 5.12 -5.05
C VAL A 12 -2.81 4.02 -4.41
N ALA A 13 -3.06 3.75 -3.13
CA ALA A 13 -2.54 2.57 -2.45
C ALA A 13 -3.21 1.30 -3.03
N MET A 14 -2.51 0.57 -3.88
CA MET A 14 -3.00 -0.63 -4.56
C MET A 14 -2.52 -1.90 -3.85
N SER A 15 -3.44 -2.61 -3.19
CA SER A 15 -3.13 -3.87 -2.49
C SER A 15 -3.26 -5.11 -3.38
N GLY A 16 -3.71 -4.94 -4.63
CA GLY A 16 -4.15 -6.04 -5.50
C GLY A 16 -5.61 -6.47 -5.26
N GLY A 17 -6.28 -5.89 -4.26
CA GLY A 17 -7.70 -6.11 -4.00
C GLY A 17 -8.63 -5.36 -4.96
N VAL A 18 -9.90 -5.77 -4.99
CA VAL A 18 -10.91 -5.19 -5.90
C VAL A 18 -11.16 -3.71 -5.58
N ASP A 19 -11.22 -3.34 -4.30
CA ASP A 19 -11.57 -1.98 -3.87
C ASP A 19 -10.56 -0.95 -4.39
N SER A 20 -9.26 -1.19 -4.18
CA SER A 20 -8.20 -0.29 -4.65
C SER A 20 -8.14 -0.25 -6.19
N SER A 21 -8.46 -1.36 -6.84
CA SER A 21 -8.44 -1.48 -8.29
C SER A 21 -9.56 -0.68 -8.95
N VAL A 22 -10.77 -0.79 -8.40
CA VAL A 22 -11.93 -0.02 -8.85
C VAL A 22 -11.75 1.46 -8.51
N ALA A 23 -11.19 1.79 -7.35
CA ALA A 23 -10.88 3.17 -7.00
C ALA A 23 -9.92 3.82 -8.01
N ALA A 24 -8.85 3.11 -8.40
CA ALA A 24 -7.92 3.58 -9.44
C ALA A 24 -8.63 3.76 -10.79
N ALA A 25 -9.43 2.77 -11.22
CA ALA A 25 -10.18 2.83 -12.48
C ALA A 25 -11.14 4.04 -12.53
N LEU A 26 -11.86 4.28 -11.43
CA LEU A 26 -12.79 5.40 -11.29
C LEU A 26 -12.10 6.77 -11.34
N LEU A 27 -10.85 6.87 -10.89
CA LEU A 27 -10.05 8.10 -10.97
C LEU A 27 -9.51 8.30 -12.40
N VAL A 28 -9.07 7.24 -13.06
CA VAL A 28 -8.66 7.27 -14.47
C VAL A 28 -9.83 7.69 -15.37
N GLU A 29 -11.02 7.12 -15.16
CA GLU A 29 -12.23 7.47 -15.91
C GLU A 29 -12.61 8.95 -15.74
N ARG A 30 -12.36 9.54 -14.56
CA ARG A 30 -12.57 10.97 -14.30
C ARG A 30 -11.46 11.87 -14.86
N GLY A 31 -10.41 11.29 -15.43
CA GLY A 31 -9.31 12.00 -16.09
C GLY A 31 -8.23 12.54 -15.14
N TYR A 32 -8.06 11.94 -13.96
CA TYR A 32 -6.93 12.25 -13.08
C TYR A 32 -5.62 11.63 -13.60
N GLU A 33 -4.49 12.23 -13.26
CA GLU A 33 -3.18 11.59 -13.41
C GLU A 33 -2.98 10.60 -12.25
N VAL A 34 -3.29 9.32 -12.49
CA VAL A 34 -3.28 8.29 -11.45
C VAL A 34 -1.96 7.54 -11.42
N ILE A 35 -1.42 7.30 -10.23
CA ILE A 35 -0.25 6.46 -9.98
C ILE A 35 -0.62 5.41 -8.94
N GLY A 36 -0.33 4.14 -9.23
CA GLY A 36 -0.47 3.04 -8.28
C GLY A 36 0.77 2.87 -7.42
N MET A 37 0.60 2.67 -6.11
CA MET A 37 1.67 2.29 -5.19
C MET A 37 1.28 1.11 -4.33
N MET A 38 2.14 0.10 -4.26
CA MET A 38 2.00 -1.01 -3.31
C MET A 38 3.08 -0.92 -2.23
N MET A 39 2.72 -1.19 -0.97
CA MET A 39 3.68 -1.26 0.13
C MET A 39 3.99 -2.73 0.44
N ARG A 40 5.26 -3.11 0.34
CA ARG A 40 5.74 -4.43 0.76
C ARG A 40 5.94 -4.41 2.28
N LEU A 41 4.99 -5.00 2.99
CA LEU A 41 5.00 -5.08 4.45
C LEU A 41 5.91 -6.20 4.94
N TRP A 42 6.31 -6.10 6.21
CA TRP A 42 7.13 -7.13 6.86
C TRP A 42 6.39 -8.47 6.97
N ALA A 43 7.14 -9.56 6.86
CA ALA A 43 6.72 -10.93 7.12
C ALA A 43 7.81 -11.58 8.00
N GLU A 44 7.41 -12.47 8.90
CA GLU A 44 8.36 -13.30 9.64
C GLU A 44 9.02 -14.28 8.67
N GLU A 45 10.35 -14.39 8.67
CA GLU A 45 11.05 -15.40 7.89
C GLU A 45 10.95 -16.75 8.60
N SER A 46 10.31 -17.73 7.97
CA SER A 46 10.28 -19.12 8.41
C SER A 46 11.57 -19.83 8.02
N ALA A 47 11.93 -20.88 8.77
CA ALA A 47 13.18 -21.64 8.61
C ALA A 47 13.39 -22.28 7.22
N ASP A 48 12.32 -22.34 6.43
CA ASP A 48 12.19 -22.89 5.08
C ASP A 48 12.06 -21.78 4.01
N GLY A 49 12.17 -20.50 4.38
CA GLY A 49 12.18 -19.35 3.46
C GLY A 49 10.83 -19.04 2.78
N CYS A 50 9.78 -19.79 3.11
CA CYS A 50 8.48 -19.80 2.43
C CYS A 50 7.39 -19.04 3.20
N THR A 51 7.71 -17.84 3.67
CA THR A 51 6.77 -17.02 4.44
C THR A 51 6.41 -15.76 3.66
N SER A 52 5.37 -15.89 2.84
CA SER A 52 4.66 -14.72 2.32
C SER A 52 3.67 -14.24 3.37
N ASN A 53 3.74 -12.98 3.79
CA ASN A 53 2.62 -12.34 4.47
C ASN A 53 1.40 -12.43 3.54
N ARG A 54 0.22 -12.88 4.03
CA ARG A 54 -1.01 -12.97 3.22
C ARG A 54 -1.42 -11.63 2.60
N CYS A 55 -0.91 -10.53 3.12
CA CYS A 55 -1.16 -9.18 2.62
C CYS A 55 -0.14 -8.69 1.57
N CYS A 56 0.95 -9.43 1.32
CA CYS A 56 2.00 -9.06 0.35
C CYS A 56 2.58 -10.30 -0.33
N THR A 57 1.72 -11.14 -0.92
CA THR A 57 2.21 -12.28 -1.70
C THR A 57 2.74 -11.82 -3.06
N PRO A 58 3.68 -12.58 -3.68
CA PRO A 58 4.10 -12.31 -5.06
C PRO A 58 2.92 -12.26 -6.04
N GLU A 59 1.88 -13.07 -5.80
CA GLU A 59 0.66 -13.09 -6.59
C GLU A 59 -0.13 -11.77 -6.49
N GLN A 60 -0.34 -11.23 -5.27
CA GLN A 60 -1.01 -9.94 -5.08
C GLN A 60 -0.24 -8.78 -5.74
N MET A 61 1.10 -8.84 -5.70
CA MET A 61 1.93 -7.85 -6.38
C MET A 61 1.80 -7.93 -7.89
N ASN A 62 1.76 -9.15 -8.44
CA ASN A 62 1.52 -9.37 -9.87
C ASN A 62 0.12 -8.94 -10.29
N ASP A 63 -0.89 -9.19 -9.47
CA ASP A 63 -2.26 -8.73 -9.74
C ASP A 63 -2.37 -7.22 -9.74
N ALA A 64 -1.79 -6.54 -8.74
CA ALA A 64 -1.75 -5.08 -8.68
C ALA A 64 -1.04 -4.47 -9.90
N ARG A 65 0.10 -5.04 -10.30
CA ARG A 65 0.82 -4.65 -11.51
C ARG A 65 -0.02 -4.86 -12.77
N ARG A 66 -0.61 -6.04 -12.95
CA ARG A 66 -1.46 -6.36 -14.11
C ARG A 66 -2.65 -5.41 -14.22
N ILE A 67 -3.24 -5.01 -13.10
CA ILE A 67 -4.36 -4.06 -13.07
C ILE A 67 -3.87 -2.67 -13.45
N ALA A 68 -2.74 -2.22 -12.90
CA ALA A 68 -2.14 -0.94 -13.29
C ALA A 68 -1.81 -0.88 -14.79
N ASP A 69 -1.25 -1.97 -15.35
CA ASP A 69 -0.97 -2.09 -16.79
C ASP A 69 -2.26 -1.99 -17.62
N LYS A 70 -3.34 -2.65 -17.20
CA LYS A 70 -4.66 -2.56 -17.85
C LYS A 70 -5.25 -1.15 -17.81
N LEU A 71 -4.98 -0.40 -16.74
CA LEU A 71 -5.44 0.98 -16.58
C LEU A 71 -4.51 2.01 -17.26
N GLY A 72 -3.34 1.58 -17.74
CA GLY A 72 -2.33 2.46 -18.34
C GLY A 72 -1.69 3.42 -17.34
N ILE A 73 -1.59 3.05 -16.06
CA ILE A 73 -1.06 3.90 -14.98
C ILE A 73 0.32 3.42 -14.50
N PRO A 74 1.24 4.32 -14.09
CA PRO A 74 2.49 3.93 -13.45
C PRO A 74 2.25 3.14 -12.16
N PHE A 75 3.10 2.16 -11.87
CA PHE A 75 3.01 1.33 -10.67
C PHE A 75 4.35 1.16 -9.97
N TYR A 76 4.40 1.57 -8.70
CA TYR A 76 5.59 1.47 -7.86
C TYR A 76 5.37 0.53 -6.67
N VAL A 77 6.46 -0.07 -6.21
CA VAL A 77 6.48 -0.89 -4.99
C VAL A 77 7.44 -0.26 -4.01
N LEU A 78 6.94 0.08 -2.82
CA LEU A 78 7.72 0.62 -1.73
C LEU A 78 8.16 -0.51 -0.79
N ASP A 79 9.44 -0.56 -0.44
CA ASP A 79 9.89 -1.41 0.67
C ASP A 79 9.50 -0.72 1.99
N THR A 80 8.54 -1.31 2.69
CA THR A 80 7.97 -0.75 3.93
C THR A 80 8.21 -1.70 5.10
N LYS A 81 9.03 -2.75 4.92
CA LYS A 81 9.23 -3.81 5.91
C LYS A 81 9.78 -3.26 7.23
N ALA A 82 10.86 -2.47 7.16
CA ALA A 82 11.54 -1.98 8.35
C ALA A 82 10.65 -1.05 9.19
N VAL A 83 10.00 -0.07 8.55
CA VAL A 83 9.09 0.85 9.24
C VAL A 83 7.87 0.11 9.80
N PHE A 84 7.25 -0.79 9.03
CA PHE A 84 6.10 -1.58 9.48
C PHE A 84 6.43 -2.44 10.69
N ARG A 85 7.59 -3.11 10.70
CA ARG A 85 8.01 -3.90 11.87
C ARG A 85 8.18 -3.01 13.11
N LYS A 86 8.87 -1.88 12.94
CA LYS A 86 9.16 -0.96 14.05
C LYS A 86 7.91 -0.32 14.64
N THR A 87 6.93 0.07 13.81
CA THR A 87 5.78 0.85 14.28
C THR A 87 4.53 0.02 14.56
N VAL A 88 4.25 -1.01 13.75
CA VAL A 88 3.02 -1.80 13.85
C VAL A 88 3.27 -3.10 14.60
N VAL A 89 4.28 -3.88 14.18
CA VAL A 89 4.55 -5.21 14.77
C VAL A 89 5.06 -5.07 16.19
N GLN A 90 6.02 -4.15 16.43
CA GLN A 90 6.55 -3.91 17.77
C GLN A 90 5.46 -3.43 18.73
N TYR A 91 4.61 -2.49 18.30
CA TYR A 91 3.43 -2.06 19.07
C TYR A 91 2.52 -3.24 19.43
N PHE A 92 2.20 -4.08 18.44
CA PHE A 92 1.35 -5.25 18.65
C PHE A 92 1.93 -6.21 19.71
N ILE A 93 3.23 -6.50 19.63
CA ILE A 93 3.93 -7.38 20.59
C ILE A 93 3.95 -6.76 21.98
N ASP A 94 4.32 -5.48 22.10
CA ASP A 94 4.50 -4.83 23.40
C ASP A 94 3.18 -4.65 24.15
N GLN A 95 2.07 -4.40 23.44
CA GLN A 95 0.74 -4.31 24.05
C GLN A 95 0.25 -5.68 24.53
N HIS A 96 0.46 -6.75 23.75
CA HIS A 96 0.12 -8.11 24.19
C HIS A 96 0.93 -8.54 25.42
N ARG A 97 2.21 -8.16 25.51
CA ARG A 97 3.04 -8.41 26.70
C ARG A 97 2.50 -7.73 27.95
N GLN A 98 1.71 -6.67 27.80
CA GLN A 98 1.04 -5.95 28.88
C GLN A 98 -0.37 -6.48 29.18
N GLY A 99 -0.81 -7.55 28.51
CA GLY A 99 -2.15 -8.11 28.67
C GLY A 99 -3.25 -7.30 27.98
N VAL A 100 -2.89 -6.41 27.06
CA VAL A 100 -3.82 -5.61 26.27
C VAL A 100 -4.07 -6.29 24.92
N THR A 101 -5.31 -6.19 24.41
CA THR A 101 -5.64 -6.56 23.02
C THR A 101 -5.56 -5.32 22.12
N PRO A 102 -4.40 -5.05 21.46
CA PRO A 102 -4.21 -3.89 20.59
C PRO A 102 -4.94 -4.01 19.26
N ASN A 103 -5.20 -2.86 18.62
CA ASN A 103 -5.63 -2.78 17.23
C ASN A 103 -4.46 -2.30 16.33
N PRO A 104 -3.72 -3.22 15.67
CA PRO A 104 -2.57 -2.85 14.83
C PRO A 104 -2.98 -2.10 13.56
N CYS A 105 -4.23 -2.20 13.12
CA CYS A 105 -4.71 -1.50 11.93
C CYS A 105 -4.75 0.01 12.12
N MET A 106 -4.99 0.49 13.35
CA MET A 106 -4.94 1.91 13.67
C MET A 106 -3.52 2.48 13.50
N GLU A 107 -2.52 1.78 14.03
CA GLU A 107 -1.12 2.17 13.88
C GLU A 107 -0.64 2.03 12.43
N CYS A 108 -1.10 1.01 11.70
CA CYS A 108 -0.82 0.87 10.28
C CYS A 108 -1.38 2.05 9.47
N ASN A 109 -2.63 2.45 9.69
CA ASN A 109 -3.20 3.60 9.00
C ASN A 109 -2.40 4.87 9.32
N ARG A 110 -2.12 5.11 10.60
CA ARG A 110 -1.39 6.30 11.05
C ARG A 110 0.01 6.40 10.46
N HIS A 111 0.83 5.37 10.64
CA HIS A 111 2.25 5.43 10.31
C HIS A 111 2.58 5.00 8.89
N ILE A 112 1.80 4.09 8.33
CA ILE A 112 2.14 3.43 7.07
C ILE A 112 1.35 4.06 5.93
N ARG A 113 0.02 4.12 6.05
CA ARG A 113 -0.84 4.64 4.97
C ARG A 113 -0.84 6.16 4.87
N PHE A 114 -0.95 6.87 5.99
CA PHE A 114 -1.13 8.33 5.99
C PHE A 114 0.15 9.11 6.30
N GLU A 115 1.23 8.44 6.71
CA GLU A 115 2.53 9.08 6.93
C GLU A 115 3.54 8.58 5.89
N TYR A 116 3.96 7.31 5.95
CA TYR A 116 5.00 6.79 5.05
C TYR A 116 4.62 6.87 3.57
N LEU A 117 3.46 6.34 3.18
CA LEU A 117 2.99 6.39 1.80
C LEU A 117 2.76 7.84 1.34
N LEU A 118 2.16 8.69 2.18
CA LEU A 118 1.91 10.08 1.83
C LEU A 118 3.21 10.83 1.55
N ASN A 119 4.24 10.65 2.40
CA ASN A 119 5.54 11.26 2.19
C ASN A 119 6.20 10.78 0.88
N ASN A 120 6.09 9.49 0.54
CA ASN A 120 6.58 8.97 -0.73
C ASN A 120 5.78 9.50 -1.93
N ALA A 121 4.46 9.68 -1.78
CA ALA A 121 3.61 10.26 -2.81
C ALA A 121 3.94 11.72 -3.08
N LEU A 122 4.20 12.51 -2.03
CA LEU A 122 4.58 13.93 -2.14
C LEU A 122 6.00 14.13 -2.69
N ALA A 123 6.86 13.12 -2.61
CA ALA A 123 8.22 13.15 -3.17
C ALA A 123 8.29 12.75 -4.65
N LEU A 124 7.16 12.36 -5.27
CA LEU A 124 7.06 12.17 -6.71
C LEU A 124 6.86 13.54 -7.38
N ASP A 125 7.96 14.16 -7.82
CA ASP A 125 7.94 15.33 -8.71
C ASP A 125 7.32 15.00 -10.08
#